data_AF-A0A5C7FLQ5-F1
#
_entry.id   AF-A0A5C7FLQ5-F1
#
_cell.length_a   1.000
_cell.length_b   1.000
_cell.length_c   1.000
_cell.angle_alpha   90.00
_cell.angle_beta   90.00
_cell.angle_gamma   90.00
#
_symmetry.space_group_name_H-M   'P 1'
#
loop_
_entity.id
_entity.type
_entity.pdbx_description
1 polymer ?
#
loop_
_entity_poly.entity_id
_entity_poly.type
_entity_poly.pdbx_seq_one_letter_code
_entity_poly.pdbx_strand_id
1 'polypeptide(L)' 'MLICPSCMSGKVVKNGKTYYGKQNHKCKDCNRQFVTNNKHTITDQ' A
#
# COMPACT_ATOMS: atom_id res chain seq x y z
N MET A 1 8.13 -1.35 -10.11
CA MET A 1 8.76 -1.10 -8.79
C MET A 1 7.68 -0.57 -7.86
N LEU A 2 7.55 -1.10 -6.64
CA LEU A 2 6.52 -0.64 -5.71
C LEU A 2 7.05 0.55 -4.90
N ILE A 3 6.36 1.68 -5.01
CA ILE A 3 6.73 2.94 -4.36
C ILE A 3 5.72 3.22 -3.25
N CYS A 4 6.19 3.70 -2.10
CA CYS A 4 5.30 4.14 -1.04
C CYS A 4 4.52 5.38 -1.48
N PRO A 5 3.18 5.38 -1.41
CA PRO A 5 2.38 6.53 -1.83
C PRO A 5 2.51 7.75 -0.90
N SER A 6 3.05 7.57 0.31
CA SER A 6 3.18 8.65 1.31
C SER A 6 4.54 9.35 1.30
N CYS A 7 5.63 8.63 0.99
CA CYS A 7 6.98 9.20 1.05
C CYS A 7 7.81 8.95 -0.21
N MET A 8 7.23 8.34 -1.25
CA MET A 8 7.89 8.01 -2.52
C MET A 8 9.12 7.09 -2.42
N SER A 9 9.38 6.50 -1.26
CA SER A 9 10.46 5.51 -1.10
C SER A 9 10.15 4.20 -1.82
N GLY A 10 11.17 3.61 -2.44
CA GLY A 10 11.14 2.26 -3.00
C GLY A 10 11.36 1.13 -1.99
N LYS A 11 11.63 1.44 -0.71
CA LYS A 11 11.84 0.42 0.33
C LYS A 11 10.50 -0.11 0.85
N VAL A 12 9.85 -0.94 0.05
CA VAL A 12 8.53 -1.51 0.36
C VAL A 12 8.62 -3.04 0.41
N VAL A 13 8.06 -3.64 1.46
CA VAL A 13 8.02 -5.09 1.68
C VAL A 13 6.60 -5.62 1.77
N LYS A 14 6.39 -6.91 1.46
CA LYS A 14 5.12 -7.60 1.72
C LYS A 14 4.85 -7.65 3.23
N ASN A 15 3.63 -7.31 3.65
CA ASN A 15 3.23 -7.25 5.06
C ASN A 15 1.91 -8.01 5.29
N GLY A 16 1.94 -9.32 5.01
CA GLY A 16 0.77 -10.19 5.10
C GLY A 16 -0.29 -9.89 4.04
N LYS A 17 -1.51 -10.36 4.30
CA LYS A 17 -2.70 -10.10 3.49
C LYS A 17 -3.75 -9.41 4.34
N THR A 18 -4.61 -8.61 3.72
CA THR A 18 -5.81 -8.07 4.39
C THR A 18 -6.80 -9.18 4.67
N TYR A 19 -7.83 -8.89 5.47
CA TYR A 19 -8.95 -9.81 5.72
C TYR A 19 -9.58 -10.36 4.42
N TYR A 20 -9.67 -9.53 3.37
CA TYR A 20 -10.17 -9.91 2.05
C TYR A 20 -9.15 -10.63 1.15
N GLY A 21 -8.01 -11.06 1.70
CA GLY A 21 -6.96 -11.77 0.97
C GLY A 21 -6.10 -10.92 0.04
N LYS A 22 -6.27 -9.59 0.04
CA LYS A 22 -5.44 -8.69 -0.79
C LYS A 22 -4.05 -8.54 -0.21
N GLN A 23 -3.02 -8.50 -1.07
CA GLN A 23 -1.64 -8.33 -0.62
C GLN A 23 -1.45 -6.95 0.04
N ASN A 24 -1.09 -6.95 1.32
CA ASN A 24 -0.71 -5.74 2.04
C ASN A 24 0.81 -5.53 1.96
N HIS A 25 1.24 -4.29 1.97
CA HIS A 25 2.64 -3.88 1.87
C HIS A 25 2.96 -2.87 2.95
N LYS A 26 4.21 -2.84 3.42
CA LYS A 26 4.71 -1.88 4.41
C LYS A 26 5.95 -1.17 3.89
N CYS A 27 5.96 0.16 3.95
CA CYS A 27 7.15 0.95 3.71
C CYS A 27 8.09 0.88 4.92
N LYS A 28 9.39 0.65 4.68
CA LYS A 28 10.41 0.59 5.73
C LYS A 28 10.87 1.96 6.21
N ASP A 29 10.73 3.01 5.39
CA ASP A 29 11.17 4.36 5.78
C ASP A 29 10.11 5.11 6.58
N CYS A 30 8.82 5.04 6.18
CA CYS A 30 7.74 5.78 6.86
C CYS A 30 6.72 4.90 7.60
N ASN A 31 6.94 3.57 7.65
CA ASN A 31 6.05 2.58 8.26
C ASN A 31 4.61 2.50 7.71
N ARG A 32 4.27 3.25 6.65
CA ARG A 32 2.96 3.22 5.99
C ARG A 32 2.63 1.80 5.52
N GLN A 33 1.43 1.34 5.85
CA GLN A 33 0.84 0.12 5.31
C GLN A 33 -0.17 0.46 4.21
N PHE A 34 -0.13 -0.28 3.11
CA PHE A 34 -1.01 -0.04 1.96
C PHE A 34 -1.14 -1.28 1.09
N VAL A 35 -2.28 -1.40 0.41
CA VAL A 35 -2.53 -2.43 -0.60
C VAL A 35 -2.29 -1.82 -1.98
N THR A 36 -1.59 -2.55 -2.84
CA THR A 36 -1.40 -2.15 -4.25
C THR A 36 -2.70 -2.25 -5.03
N ASN A 37 -2.92 -1.34 -5.99
CA ASN A 37 -4.09 -1.34 -6.87
C ASN A 37 -5.43 -1.25 -6.11
N ASN A 38 -5.47 -0.50 -5.02
CA ASN A 38 -6.72 -0.07 -4.40
C ASN A 38 -7.43 0.95 -5.31
N LYS A 39 -8.21 0.47 -6.27
CA LYS A 39 -9.16 1.29 -7.05
C LYS A 39 -10.37 1.71 -6.19
N HIS A 40 -10.13 2.27 -5.01
CA HIS A 40 -11.20 2.95 -4.28
C HIS A 40 -11.36 4.33 -4.93
N THR A 41 -12.11 4.39 -6.04
CA THR A 41 -12.70 5.63 -6.52
C THR A 41 -13.74 6.03 -5.48
N ILE A 42 -13.36 6.92 -4.56
CA ILE A 42 -14.35 7.76 -3.88
C ILE A 42 -14.76 8.75 -4.96
N THR A 43 -15.74 8.38 -5.79
CA THR A 43 -16.51 9.36 -6.55
C THR A 43 -17.32 10.12 -5.52
N ASP A 44 -16.80 11.27 -5.10
CA ASP A 44 -17.60 12.33 -4.53
C ASP A 44 -18.53 12.80 -5.67
N GLN A 45 -19.83 12.49 -5.55
CA GLN A 45 -20.87 13.01 -6.45
C GLN A 45 -21.35 14.37 -5.96
#